data_AF-A0A5D3YB23-F1
#
_entry.id   AF-A0A5D3YB23-F1
#
_cell.length_a   1.000
_cell.length_b   1.000
_cell.length_c   1.000
_cell.angle_alpha   90.00
_cell.angle_beta   90.00
_cell.angle_gamma   90.00
#
_symmetry.space_group_name_H-M   'P 1'
#
loop_
_entity.id
_entity.type
_entity.pdbx_description
1 polymer ?
#
loop_
_entity_poly.entity_id
_entity_poly.type
_entity_poly.pdbx_seq_one_letter_code
_entity_poly.pdbx_strand_id
1 'polypeptide(L)'
;MSLINYKRVLFLVLLYLAFLPLFAAFQEHIGRVVAISDGDTLTILDDRKQQIKVRLAEIDTPESAQPYGSRAKQELSRLVFGKTVSIKV
;
A
#
# COMPACT_ATOMS: atom_id res chain seq x y z
N MET A 1 30.06 -24.95 37.93
CA MET A 1 29.54 -24.22 36.75
C MET A 1 28.76 -23.02 37.25
N SER A 2 29.32 -21.80 37.19
CA SER A 2 28.86 -20.69 38.04
C SER A 2 27.53 -20.09 37.57
N LEU A 3 26.71 -19.68 38.55
CA LEU A 3 25.43 -18.97 38.42
C LEU A 3 25.56 -17.67 37.56
N ILE A 4 26.78 -17.19 37.34
CA ILE A 4 27.10 -15.98 36.57
C ILE A 4 27.06 -16.25 35.05
N ASN A 5 27.35 -17.49 34.63
CA ASN A 5 27.42 -17.84 33.22
C ASN A 5 26.03 -17.95 32.58
N TYR A 6 25.03 -18.50 33.27
CA TYR A 6 23.67 -18.55 32.69
C TYR A 6 23.03 -17.17 32.61
N LYS A 7 23.29 -16.26 33.56
CA LYS A 7 22.76 -14.88 33.51
C LYS A 7 23.32 -14.13 32.31
N ARG A 8 24.60 -14.34 31.99
CA ARG A 8 25.25 -13.78 30.80
C ARG A 8 24.69 -14.37 29.51
N VAL A 9 24.52 -15.70 29.45
CA VAL A 9 23.91 -16.36 28.28
C VAL A 9 22.47 -15.91 28.09
N LEU A 10 21.67 -15.86 29.15
CA LEU A 10 20.29 -15.36 29.12
C LEU A 10 20.23 -13.90 28.68
N PHE A 11 21.14 -13.06 29.18
CA PHE A 11 21.25 -11.66 28.75
C PHE A 11 21.57 -11.53 27.26
N LEU A 12 22.50 -12.34 26.73
CA LEU A 12 22.84 -12.34 25.31
C LEU A 12 21.71 -12.87 24.43
N VAL A 13 20.95 -13.88 24.90
CA VAL A 13 19.76 -14.39 24.21
C VAL A 13 18.65 -13.35 24.19
N LEU A 14 18.41 -12.66 25.31
CA LEU A 14 17.45 -11.55 25.38
C LEU A 14 17.88 -10.36 24.53
N LEU A 15 19.18 -10.05 24.47
CA LEU A 15 19.74 -9.02 23.59
C LEU A 15 19.55 -9.38 22.11
N TYR A 16 19.76 -10.65 21.75
CA TYR A 16 19.54 -11.16 20.39
C TYR A 16 18.05 -11.15 20.00
N LEU A 17 17.16 -11.54 20.93
CA LEU A 17 15.70 -11.46 20.75
C LEU A 17 15.18 -10.02 20.69
N ALA A 18 15.82 -9.09 21.38
CA ALA A 18 15.50 -7.66 21.30
C ALA A 18 15.94 -7.04 19.96
N PHE A 19 16.94 -7.62 19.28
CA PHE A 19 17.39 -7.21 17.95
C PHE A 19 16.65 -7.92 16.80
N LEU A 20 15.69 -8.79 17.09
CA LEU A 20 14.97 -9.58 16.09
C LEU A 20 13.89 -8.85 15.25
N PRO A 21 13.45 -7.59 15.48
CA PRO A 21 12.45 -7.00 14.60
C PRO A 21 12.98 -5.77 13.84
N LEU A 22 13.22 -5.88 12.52
CA LEU A 22 13.03 -4.74 11.61
C LEU A 22 12.95 -5.07 10.10
N PHE A 23 12.37 -6.20 9.70
CA PHE A 23 11.77 -6.24 8.37
C PHE A 23 10.32 -5.77 8.50
N ALA A 24 10.15 -4.48 8.80
CA ALA A 24 8.90 -3.84 8.42
C ALA A 24 8.83 -3.99 6.90
N ALA A 25 7.97 -4.89 6.43
CA ALA A 25 7.76 -5.09 5.01
C ALA A 25 7.37 -3.74 4.42
N PHE A 26 8.26 -3.16 3.61
CA PHE A 26 7.91 -2.03 2.77
C PHE A 26 6.82 -2.56 1.83
N GLN A 27 5.55 -2.32 2.19
CA GLN A 27 4.44 -2.82 1.42
C GLN A 27 4.25 -1.86 0.25
N GLU A 28 5.03 -2.08 -0.80
CA GLU A 28 4.83 -1.36 -2.05
C GLU A 28 3.51 -1.85 -2.66
N HIS A 29 2.54 -0.95 -2.74
CA HIS A 29 1.24 -1.25 -3.31
C HIS A 29 1.35 -1.14 -4.83
N ILE A 30 1.82 -2.22 -5.46
CA ILE A 30 1.91 -2.34 -6.91
C ILE A 30 0.73 -3.17 -7.42
N GLY A 31 0.03 -2.68 -8.44
CA GLY A 31 -1.06 -3.44 -9.04
C GLY A 31 -1.52 -2.89 -10.38
N ARG A 32 -2.25 -3.72 -11.12
CA ARG A 32 -2.88 -3.32 -12.39
C ARG A 32 -4.17 -2.57 -12.11
N VAL A 33 -4.36 -1.40 -12.70
CA VAL A 33 -5.63 -0.66 -12.59
C VAL A 33 -6.72 -1.44 -13.33
N VAL A 34 -7.72 -1.91 -12.58
CA VAL A 34 -8.84 -2.73 -13.09
C VAL A 34 -10.19 -2.01 -13.08
N ALA A 35 -10.33 -0.91 -12.34
CA ALA A 35 -11.53 -0.09 -12.35
C ALA A 35 -11.23 1.38 -12.02
N ILE A 36 -12.08 2.28 -12.50
CA ILE A 36 -12.09 3.71 -12.17
C ILE A 36 -13.48 4.05 -11.61
N SER A 37 -13.54 4.56 -10.38
CA SER A 37 -14.79 5.00 -9.76
C SER A 37 -15.14 6.40 -10.26
N ASP A 38 -14.26 7.37 -10.00
CA ASP A 38 -14.44 8.81 -10.24
C ASP A 38 -13.12 9.45 -10.70
N GLY A 39 -13.02 10.78 -10.78
CA GLY A 39 -11.83 11.48 -11.31
C GLY A 39 -10.58 11.40 -10.42
N ASP A 40 -10.71 10.96 -9.17
CA ASP A 40 -9.64 10.82 -8.19
C ASP A 40 -9.55 9.40 -7.59
N THR A 41 -10.43 8.48 -7.98
CA THR A 41 -10.60 7.20 -7.30
C THR A 41 -10.51 6.03 -8.28
N LEU A 42 -9.59 5.10 -8.00
CA LEU A 42 -9.32 3.93 -8.83
C LEU A 42 -9.22 2.64 -8.00
N THR A 43 -9.27 1.49 -8.65
CA THR A 43 -9.03 0.18 -8.03
C THR A 43 -7.89 -0.53 -8.76
N ILE A 44 -6.91 -0.99 -8.00
CA ILE A 44 -5.83 -1.85 -8.49
C ILE A 44 -6.07 -3.31 -8.10
N LEU A 45 -5.61 -4.23 -8.93
CA LEU A 45 -5.48 -5.66 -8.64
C LEU A 45 -4.00 -5.98 -8.44
N ASP A 46 -3.63 -6.38 -7.23
CA ASP A 46 -2.25 -6.75 -6.90
C ASP A 46 -1.88 -8.17 -7.38
N ASP A 47 -0.64 -8.56 -7.09
CA ASP A 47 -0.09 -9.89 -7.40
C ASP A 47 -0.83 -11.03 -6.66
N ARG A 48 -1.32 -10.75 -5.45
CA ARG A 48 -2.14 -11.64 -4.61
C ARG A 48 -3.61 -11.68 -5.02
N LYS A 49 -3.99 -11.02 -6.12
CA LYS A 49 -5.36 -10.89 -6.62
C LYS A 49 -6.31 -10.16 -5.66
N GLN A 50 -5.75 -9.35 -4.75
CA GLN A 50 -6.53 -8.45 -3.91
C GLN A 50 -6.87 -7.19 -4.69
N GLN A 51 -8.12 -6.76 -4.56
CA GLN A 51 -8.55 -5.47 -5.08
C GLN A 51 -8.36 -4.41 -4.01
N ILE A 52 -7.60 -3.37 -4.34
CA ILE A 52 -7.30 -2.26 -3.44
C ILE A 52 -7.88 -0.99 -4.05
N LYS A 53 -8.84 -0.36 -3.35
CA LYS A 53 -9.41 0.93 -3.73
C LYS A 53 -8.48 2.05 -3.25
N VAL A 54 -8.11 2.93 -4.17
CA VAL A 54 -7.18 4.05 -3.94
C VAL A 54 -7.90 5.34 -4.28
N ARG A 55 -7.89 6.30 -3.34
CA ARG A 55 -8.29 7.69 -3.58
C ARG A 55 -7.02 8.53 -3.62
N LEU A 56 -6.84 9.30 -4.68
CA LEU A 56 -5.71 10.19 -4.86
C LEU A 56 -5.77 11.29 -3.80
N ALA A 57 -4.63 11.53 -3.14
CA ALA A 57 -4.53 12.55 -2.11
C ALA A 57 -4.53 13.95 -2.72
N GLU A 58 -5.00 14.93 -1.94
CA GLU A 58 -4.89 16.37 -2.21
C GLU A 58 -5.62 16.89 -3.46
N ILE A 59 -6.34 16.04 -4.19
CA ILE A 59 -7.23 16.43 -5.27
C ILE A 59 -8.65 16.02 -4.93
N ASP A 60 -9.61 16.82 -5.42
CA ASP A 60 -11.03 16.50 -5.36
C ASP A 60 -11.61 16.70 -6.75
N THR A 61 -12.42 15.75 -7.19
CA THR A 61 -13.00 15.77 -8.54
C THR A 61 -14.51 15.64 -8.45
N PRO A 62 -15.26 16.16 -9.44
CA PRO A 62 -16.70 15.94 -9.45
C PRO A 62 -17.02 14.44 -9.46
N GLU A 63 -17.85 14.03 -8.52
CA GLU A 63 -18.36 12.65 -8.47
C GLU A 63 -19.16 12.33 -9.73
N SER A 64 -19.31 11.04 -10.09
CA SER A 64 -19.91 10.62 -11.37
C SER A 64 -21.26 11.27 -11.74
N ALA A 65 -22.10 11.62 -10.75
CA ALA A 65 -23.41 12.24 -10.95
C ALA A 65 -23.38 13.78 -11.03
N GLN A 66 -22.24 14.40 -10.75
CA GLN A 66 -22.07 15.85 -10.79
C GLN A 66 -21.69 16.33 -12.20
N PRO A 67 -21.93 17.62 -12.52
CA PRO A 67 -21.41 18.21 -13.75
C PRO A 67 -19.92 17.92 -13.91
N TYR A 68 -19.53 17.46 -15.10
CA TYR A 68 -18.16 17.08 -15.46
C TYR A 68 -17.60 15.80 -14.81
N GLY A 69 -18.34 15.09 -13.95
CA GLY A 69 -17.86 13.84 -13.32
C GLY A 69 -17.50 12.76 -14.32
N SER A 70 -18.31 12.58 -15.37
CA SER A 70 -18.01 11.67 -16.47
C SER A 70 -16.70 12.03 -17.21
N ARG A 71 -16.41 13.32 -17.37
CA ARG A 71 -15.19 13.79 -18.04
C ARG A 71 -13.97 13.58 -17.15
N ALA A 72 -14.07 13.87 -15.86
CA ALA A 72 -13.00 13.64 -14.90
C ALA A 72 -12.61 12.15 -14.84
N LYS A 73 -13.61 11.27 -14.76
CA LYS A 73 -13.44 9.81 -14.83
C LYS A 73 -12.76 9.35 -16.14
N GLN A 74 -13.17 9.90 -17.28
CA GLN A 74 -12.57 9.57 -18.58
C GLN A 74 -11.09 9.96 -18.65
N GLU A 75 -10.71 11.12 -18.12
CA GLU A 75 -9.30 11.54 -18.09
C GLU A 75 -8.45 10.63 -17.21
N LEU A 76 -8.90 10.31 -15.99
CA LEU A 76 -8.17 9.35 -15.15
C LEU A 76 -8.06 7.99 -15.83
N SER A 77 -9.15 7.49 -16.42
CA SER A 77 -9.15 6.23 -17.18
C SER A 77 -8.13 6.25 -18.32
N ARG A 78 -8.10 7.30 -19.14
CA ARG A 78 -7.14 7.46 -20.24
C ARG A 78 -5.70 7.43 -19.74
N LEU A 79 -5.42 7.99 -18.56
CA LEU A 79 -4.08 8.06 -18.00
C LEU A 79 -3.60 6.71 -17.46
N VAL A 80 -4.43 5.96 -16.75
CA VAL A 80 -3.96 4.83 -15.93
C VAL A 80 -4.70 3.50 -16.12
N PHE A 81 -5.87 3.46 -16.76
CA PHE A 81 -6.63 2.20 -16.87
C PHE A 81 -5.85 1.10 -17.60
N GLY A 82 -5.86 -0.10 -17.02
CA GLY A 82 -5.16 -1.26 -17.55
C GLY A 82 -3.64 -1.25 -17.35
N LYS A 83 -3.04 -0.17 -16.84
CA LYS A 83 -1.61 -0.05 -16.54
C LYS A 83 -1.27 -0.62 -15.17
N THR A 84 -0.04 -1.09 -15.00
CA THR A 84 0.53 -1.40 -13.68
C THR A 84 1.05 -0.11 -13.07
N VAL A 85 0.61 0.20 -11.85
CA VAL A 85 0.98 1.42 -11.11
C VAL A 85 1.56 1.05 -9.75
N SER A 86 2.41 1.93 -9.23
CA SER A 86 2.89 1.90 -7.85
C SER A 86 2.17 2.99 -7.05
N ILE A 87 1.61 2.63 -5.90
CA ILE A 87 0.95 3.56 -5.00
C ILE A 87 1.91 3.91 -3.86
N LYS A 88 2.04 5.22 -3.59
CA LYS A 88 2.77 5.76 -2.44
C LYS A 88 1.74 6.32 -1.46
N VAL A 89 1.87 5.94 -0.19
CA VAL A 89 1.04 6.37 0.93
C VAL A 89 1.85 7.29 1.83
#